data_AF-A0A7W0SAN7-F1
#
_entry.id   AF-A0A7W0SAN7-F1
#
_cell.length_a   1.000
_cell.length_b   1.000
_cell.length_c   1.000
_cell.angle_alpha   90.00
_cell.angle_beta   90.00
_cell.angle_gamma   90.00
#
_symmetry.space_group_name_H-M   'P 1'
#
loop_
_entity.id
_entity.type
_entity.pdbx_description
1 polymer ?
#
loop_
_entity_poly.entity_id
_entity_poly.type
_entity_poly.pdbx_seq_one_letter_code
_entity_poly.pdbx_strand_id
1 'polypeptide(L)' 'AVDSEEPLRTLAICVPAGFDRFVVEGGEPAQERALPPPAAPDIAKLEATGAKYGIETVGPPVQFTGTPTS' A
#
# COMPACT_ATOMS: atom_id res chain seq x y z
N ALA A 1 -7.25 10.63 -6.57
CA ALA A 1 -5.92 10.63 -5.93
C ALA A 1 -5.99 11.60 -4.76
N VAL A 2 -5.50 11.21 -3.59
CA VAL A 2 -5.22 12.18 -2.52
C VAL A 2 -3.81 12.67 -2.79
N ASP A 3 -3.68 13.93 -3.18
CA ASP A 3 -2.40 14.59 -3.39
C ASP A 3 -2.25 15.63 -2.27
N SER A 4 -1.25 15.43 -1.42
CA SER A 4 -0.89 16.36 -0.35
C SER A 4 0.63 16.38 -0.24
N GLU A 5 1.20 17.57 -0.23
CA GLU A 5 2.63 17.78 0.01
C GLU A 5 2.97 17.76 1.51
N GLU A 6 1.97 17.63 2.39
CA GLU A 6 2.18 17.59 3.83
C GLU A 6 2.72 16.23 4.31
N PRO A 7 3.70 16.19 5.23
CA PRO A 7 4.22 14.95 5.77
C PRO A 7 3.14 14.10 6.47
N LEU A 8 2.96 12.86 6.02
CA LEU A 8 2.11 11.88 6.67
C LEU A 8 2.87 11.16 7.80
N ARG A 9 2.28 11.11 8.99
CA ARG A 9 2.73 10.25 10.10
C ARG A 9 1.74 9.11 10.26
N THR A 10 2.18 7.89 9.96
CA THR A 10 1.35 6.69 10.08
C THR A 10 2.14 5.52 10.68
N LEU A 11 1.42 4.58 11.28
CA LEU A 11 1.94 3.32 11.79
C LEU A 11 1.05 2.19 11.29
N ALA A 12 1.66 1.23 10.59
CA ALA A 12 0.98 0.00 10.20
C ALA A 12 1.34 -1.12 11.19
N ILE A 13 0.32 -1.80 11.71
CA ILE A 13 0.47 -3.01 12.52
C ILE A 13 -0.08 -4.17 11.70
N CYS A 14 0.79 -5.11 11.32
CA CYS A 14 0.43 -6.24 10.48
C CYS A 14 0.46 -7.52 11.30
N VAL A 15 -0.70 -8.17 11.43
CA VAL A 15 -0.85 -9.46 12.11
C VAL A 15 -1.63 -10.43 11.22
N PRO A 16 -1.20 -11.70 11.14
CA PRO A 16 0.06 -12.26 11.64
C PRO A 16 1.30 -11.67 10.92
N ALA A 17 2.51 -12.03 11.37
CA ALA A 17 3.75 -11.57 10.75
C ALA A 17 3.87 -12.00 9.27
N GLY A 18 4.73 -11.33 8.49
CA GLY A 18 5.03 -11.68 7.09
C GLY A 18 4.87 -10.53 6.08
N PHE A 19 4.23 -9.42 6.48
CA PHE A 19 4.08 -8.25 5.61
C PHE A 19 5.44 -7.62 5.21
N ASP A 20 6.42 -7.67 6.10
CA ASP A 20 7.79 -7.23 5.85
C ASP A 20 8.44 -7.97 4.66
N ARG A 21 8.17 -9.27 4.50
CA ARG A 21 8.68 -10.07 3.37
C ARG A 21 8.05 -9.66 2.04
N PHE A 22 6.76 -9.34 2.05
CA PHE A 22 6.07 -8.76 0.90
C PHE A 22 6.71 -7.44 0.49
N VAL A 23 7.04 -6.55 1.44
CA VAL A 23 7.70 -5.26 1.14
C VAL A 23 9.09 -5.48 0.54
N VAL A 24 9.88 -6.40 1.09
CA VAL A 24 11.23 -6.71 0.58
C VAL A 24 11.20 -7.28 -0.83
N GLU A 25 10.26 -8.19 -1.13
CA GLU A 25 10.16 -8.81 -2.46
C GLU A 25 9.47 -7.90 -3.50
N GLY A 26 8.42 -7.18 -3.10
CA GLY A 26 7.65 -6.30 -3.96
C GLY A 26 8.36 -4.98 -4.26
N GLY A 27 9.17 -4.49 -3.32
CA GLY A 27 9.91 -3.24 -3.43
C GLY A 27 11.35 -3.39 -3.90
N GLU A 28 12.15 -2.40 -3.52
CA GLU A 28 13.60 -2.38 -3.61
C GLU A 28 14.18 -1.71 -2.35
N PRO A 29 15.40 -2.08 -1.90
CA PRO A 29 16.01 -1.43 -0.75
C PRO A 29 16.26 0.06 -1.00
N ALA A 30 15.80 0.91 -0.07
CA ALA A 30 16.11 2.34 -0.09
C ALA A 30 17.63 2.55 0.04
N GLN A 31 18.21 3.32 -0.87
CA GLN A 31 19.64 3.63 -0.88
C GLN A 31 20.00 4.81 0.03
N GLU A 32 19.02 5.67 0.32
CA GLU A 32 19.18 6.85 1.16
C GLU A 32 17.92 7.11 2.00
N ARG A 33 18.05 7.97 3.02
CA ARG A 33 16.93 8.39 3.87
C ARG A 33 16.16 9.56 3.24
N ALA A 34 15.71 9.37 2.00
CA ALA A 34 14.85 10.29 1.28
C ALA A 34 13.72 9.51 0.59
N LEU A 35 12.63 10.19 0.27
CA LEU A 35 11.58 9.60 -0.57
C LEU A 35 12.11 9.50 -2.01
N PRO A 36 11.83 8.40 -2.73
CA PRO A 36 12.14 8.32 -4.15
C PRO A 36 11.30 9.37 -4.91
N PRO A 37 11.75 9.81 -6.10
CA PRO A 37 10.91 10.59 -7.00
C PRO A 37 9.57 9.89 -7.26
N PRO A 38 8.45 10.62 -7.38
CA PRO A 38 7.17 10.02 -7.70
C PRO A 38 7.22 9.19 -8.98
N ALA A 39 6.79 7.94 -8.90
CA ALA A 39 6.72 7.02 -10.03
C ALA A 39 5.41 6.23 -9.95
N ALA A 40 4.91 5.79 -11.12
CA ALA A 40 3.78 4.88 -11.16
C ALA A 40 4.19 3.53 -10.55
N PRO A 41 3.37 2.93 -9.67
CA PRO A 41 3.65 1.61 -9.13
C PRO A 41 3.53 0.52 -10.21
N ASP A 42 4.39 -0.50 -10.12
CA ASP A 42 4.25 -1.72 -10.93
C ASP A 42 3.15 -2.61 -10.32
N ILE A 43 1.92 -2.40 -10.78
CA ILE A 43 0.74 -3.12 -10.28
C ILE A 43 0.86 -4.63 -10.50
N ALA A 44 1.37 -5.07 -11.65
CA ALA A 44 1.49 -6.49 -11.96
C ALA A 44 2.48 -7.19 -11.00
N LYS A 45 3.61 -6.55 -10.69
CA LYS A 45 4.56 -7.05 -9.68
C LYS A 45 3.92 -7.09 -8.30
N LEU A 46 3.19 -6.05 -7.90
CA LEU A 46 2.52 -5.98 -6.60
C LEU A 46 1.45 -7.08 -6.46
N GLU A 47 0.63 -7.32 -7.49
CA GLU A 47 -0.38 -8.39 -7.50
C GLU A 47 0.27 -9.78 -7.43
N ALA A 48 1.28 -10.03 -8.27
CA ALA A 48 1.97 -11.32 -8.28
C ALA A 48 2.71 -11.61 -6.96
N THR A 49 3.28 -10.58 -6.33
CA THR A 49 3.93 -10.71 -5.02
C THR A 49 2.87 -10.86 -3.93
N GLY A 50 1.81 -10.06 -3.96
CA GLY A 50 0.72 -10.09 -2.98
C GLY A 50 0.08 -11.47 -2.89
N ALA A 51 -0.20 -12.11 -4.04
CA ALA A 51 -0.74 -13.46 -4.09
C ALA A 51 0.11 -14.50 -3.33
N LYS A 52 1.45 -14.37 -3.31
CA LYS A 52 2.34 -15.26 -2.55
C LYS A 52 2.22 -15.10 -1.03
N TYR A 53 1.84 -13.91 -0.58
CA TYR A 53 1.74 -13.55 0.84
C TYR A 53 0.29 -13.42 1.33
N GLY A 54 -0.70 -13.80 0.50
CA GLY A 54 -2.13 -13.68 0.84
C GLY A 54 -2.62 -12.23 0.94
N ILE A 55 -1.98 -11.31 0.20
CA ILE A 55 -2.32 -9.88 0.15
C ILE A 55 -3.02 -9.59 -1.18
N GLU A 56 -4.19 -8.96 -1.09
CA GLU A 56 -4.96 -8.47 -2.23
C GLU A 56 -4.97 -6.94 -2.24
N THR A 57 -4.60 -6.34 -3.36
CA THR A 57 -4.78 -4.89 -3.58
C THR A 57 -6.15 -4.66 -4.17
N VAL A 58 -7.07 -4.17 -3.35
CA VAL A 58 -8.42 -3.81 -3.82
C VAL A 58 -8.38 -2.45 -4.50
N GLY A 59 -9.26 -2.28 -5.50
CA GLY A 59 -9.47 -1.00 -6.16
C GLY A 59 -9.91 0.11 -5.20
N PRO A 60 -10.12 1.34 -5.69
CA PRO A 60 -10.50 2.46 -4.85
C PRO A 60 -11.71 2.09 -3.98
N PRO A 61 -11.72 2.52 -2.69
CA PRO A 61 -12.83 2.23 -1.82
C PRO A 61 -14.15 2.68 -2.47
N VAL A 62 -15.13 1.79 -2.53
CA VAL A 62 -16.47 2.17 -2.99
C VAL A 62 -17.02 3.22 -2.02
N GLN A 63 -17.58 4.29 -2.58
CA GLN A 63 -18.24 5.29 -1.75
C GLN A 63 -19.45 4.64 -1.09
N PHE A 64 -19.50 4.63 0.25
CA PHE A 64 -20.70 4.23 0.96
C PHE A 64 -21.79 5.28 0.71
N THR A 65 -22.81 4.95 -0.08
CA THR A 65 -23.96 5.84 -0.37
C THR A 65 -25.16 5.54 0.52
N GLY A 66 -24.98 4.81 1.63
CA GLY A 66 -26.10 4.45 2.50
C GLY A 66 -26.65 5.68 3.21
N THR A 67 -27.94 5.97 3.00
CA THR A 67 -28.68 6.92 3.83
C THR A 67 -28.63 6.40 5.28
N PRO A 68 -28.15 7.18 6.26
CA PRO A 68 -28.19 6.74 7.65
C PRO A 68 -29.65 6.49 8.03
N THR A 69 -30.01 5.23 8.27
CA THR A 69 -31.33 4.88 8.82
C THR A 69 -31.26 5.21 10.30
N SER A 70 -32.04 6.20 10.71
CA SER A 70 -32.22 6.57 12.12
C SER A 70 -33.03 5.53 12.88
#